data_AF-A0A179BTR7-F1
#
_entry.id   AF-A0A179BTR7-F1
#
_cell.length_a   1.000
_cell.length_b   1.000
_cell.length_c   1.000
_cell.angle_alpha   90.00
_cell.angle_beta   90.00
_cell.angle_gamma   90.00
#
_symmetry.space_group_name_H-M   'P 1'
#
loop_
_entity.id
_entity.type
_entity.pdbx_description
1 polymer ?
#
loop_
_entity_poly.entity_id
_entity_poly.type
_entity_poly.pdbx_seq_one_letter_code
_entity_poly.pdbx_strand_id
1 'polypeptide(L)' 'MRFLEIKDWTPGYLNVTPQHMTILVKCEACGSEREFDRSNLPQHWRHALITDIEARLKCTACGAKNGRLRFGSYLDD' A
#
# COMPACT_ATOMS: atom_id res chain seq x y z
N MET A 1 15.47 7.12 9.34
CA MET A 1 14.81 6.67 8.10
C MET A 1 13.52 7.45 7.90
N ARG A 2 13.46 8.25 6.83
CA ARG A 2 12.27 9.00 6.41
C ARG A 2 11.69 8.35 5.16
N PHE A 3 10.39 8.07 5.15
CA PHE A 3 9.72 7.57 3.94
C PHE A 3 9.52 8.72 2.94
N LEU A 4 10.05 8.54 1.73
CA LEU A 4 9.83 9.43 0.60
C LEU A 4 8.74 8.83 -0.30
N GLU A 5 7.54 9.40 -0.20
CA GLU A 5 6.40 8.98 -1.01
C GLU A 5 6.48 9.51 -2.46
N ILE A 6 6.17 8.65 -3.42
CA ILE A 6 5.92 9.00 -4.81
C ILE A 6 4.46 9.41 -4.93
N LYS A 7 4.23 10.70 -5.20
CA LYS A 7 2.88 11.23 -5.45
C LYS A 7 2.35 10.73 -6.79
N ASP A 8 1.04 10.59 -6.88
CA ASP A 8 0.33 10.24 -8.12
C ASP A 8 0.87 8.96 -8.79
N TRP A 9 1.03 7.90 -7.99
CA TRP A 9 1.43 6.58 -8.47
C TRP A 9 0.47 6.08 -9.58
N THR A 10 0.96 6.01 -10.82
CA THR A 10 0.12 5.82 -12.03
C THR A 10 0.13 4.45 -12.71
N PRO A 11 0.93 3.44 -12.36
CA PRO A 11 0.62 2.10 -12.82
C PRO A 11 -0.42 1.56 -11.83
N GLY A 12 -1.70 1.81 -12.11
CA GLY A 12 -2.85 1.52 -11.22
C GLY A 12 -3.04 0.05 -10.83
N TYR A 13 -2.08 -0.83 -11.17
CA TYR A 13 -2.02 -2.25 -10.82
C TYR A 13 -0.84 -2.53 -9.90
N LEU A 14 -0.96 -3.53 -9.03
CA LEU A 14 0.13 -3.87 -8.09
C LEU A 14 1.29 -4.65 -8.75
N ASN A 15 1.03 -5.48 -9.75
CA ASN A 15 2.05 -6.35 -10.38
C ASN A 15 3.18 -5.57 -11.08
N VAL A 16 2.91 -4.34 -11.48
CA VAL A 16 3.83 -3.44 -12.18
C VAL A 16 4.64 -2.57 -11.21
N THR A 17 4.35 -2.63 -9.91
CA THR A 17 5.18 -2.01 -8.87
C THR A 17 6.55 -2.70 -8.82
N PRO A 18 7.68 -1.97 -8.95
CA PRO A 18 9.02 -2.55 -8.86
C PRO A 18 9.26 -3.34 -7.57
N GLN A 19 10.08 -4.39 -7.62
CA GLN A 19 10.31 -5.28 -6.46
C GLN A 19 11.00 -4.59 -5.28
N HIS A 20 11.84 -3.59 -5.55
CA HIS A 20 12.55 -2.82 -4.53
C HIS A 20 11.73 -1.65 -3.95
N MET A 21 10.50 -1.43 -4.44
CA MET A 21 9.63 -0.38 -3.93
C MET A 21 9.08 -0.77 -2.55
N THR A 22 9.19 0.14 -1.59
CA THR A 22 8.50 0.02 -0.31
C THR A 22 7.04 0.44 -0.50
N ILE A 23 6.12 -0.37 0.01
CA ILE A 23 4.69 -0.09 -0.01
C ILE A 23 4.23 0.04 1.43
N LEU A 24 3.61 1.16 1.76
CA LEU A 24 2.93 1.35 3.03
C LEU A 24 1.42 1.28 2.82
N VAL A 25 0.70 0.88 3.85
CA VAL A 25 -0.74 1.04 3.95
C VAL A 25 -1.06 1.99 5.08
N LYS A 26 -1.81 3.05 4.75
CA LYS A 26 -2.31 4.03 5.71
C LYS A 26 -3.81 3.92 5.83
N CYS A 27 -4.32 3.91 7.06
CA CYS A 27 -5.76 4.05 7.30
C CYS A 27 -6.12 5.54 7.32
N GLU A 28 -6.97 5.97 6.39
CA GLU A 28 -7.44 7.36 6.33
C GLU A 28 -8.48 7.69 7.42
N ALA A 29 -8.96 6.69 8.18
CA ALA A 29 -9.88 6.92 9.29
C ALA A 29 -9.17 7.20 10.63
N CYS A 30 -8.09 6.48 10.96
CA CYS A 30 -7.37 6.63 12.24
C CYS A 30 -5.90 7.04 12.11
N GLY A 31 -5.38 7.13 10.89
CA GLY A 31 -3.99 7.51 10.61
C GLY A 31 -2.96 6.41 10.84
N SER A 32 -3.34 5.21 11.31
CA SER A 32 -2.40 4.10 11.47
C SER A 32 -1.73 3.74 10.14
N GLU A 33 -0.42 3.51 10.19
CA GLU A 33 0.40 3.19 9.03
C GLU A 33 1.29 1.98 9.33
N ARG A 34 1.47 1.10 8.32
CA ARG A 34 2.37 -0.04 8.39
C ARG A 34 2.86 -0.44 7.01
N GLU A 35 3.93 -1.21 6.96
CA GLU A 35 4.39 -1.82 5.73
C GLU A 35 3.37 -2.82 5.18
N PHE A 36 3.18 -2.76 3.87
CA PHE A 36 2.32 -3.64 3.11
C PHE A 36 3.18 -4.60 2.29
N ASP A 37 3.20 -5.86 2.70
CA ASP A 37 3.85 -6.90 1.92
C ASP A 37 2.89 -7.46 0.86
N ARG A 38 3.21 -7.20 -0.41
CA ARG A 38 2.49 -7.73 -1.57
C ARG A 38 2.48 -9.25 -1.65
N SER A 39 3.43 -9.93 -1.01
CA SER A 39 3.51 -11.40 -0.99
C SER A 39 2.36 -12.02 -0.19
N ASN A 40 1.79 -11.27 0.76
CA ASN A 40 0.64 -11.68 1.55
C ASN A 40 -0.69 -11.64 0.78
N LEU A 41 -0.71 -11.07 -0.43
CA LEU A 41 -1.90 -11.11 -1.27
C LEU A 41 -2.06 -12.50 -1.90
N PRO A 42 -3.29 -13.06 -1.89
CA PRO A 42 -3.59 -14.27 -2.64
C PRO A 42 -3.21 -14.11 -4.11
N GLN A 43 -2.80 -15.19 -4.77
CA GLN A 43 -2.24 -15.15 -6.13
C GLN A 43 -3.15 -14.42 -7.14
N HIS A 44 -4.47 -14.58 -7.03
CA HIS A 44 -5.44 -13.92 -7.92
C HIS A 44 -5.53 -12.39 -7.74
N TRP A 45 -5.05 -11.85 -6.61
CA TRP A 45 -4.97 -10.40 -6.35
C TRP A 45 -3.68 -9.76 -6.86
N ARG A 46 -2.68 -10.55 -7.26
CA ARG A 46 -1.38 -10.00 -7.69
C ARG A 46 -1.50 -9.11 -8.92
N HIS A 47 -2.48 -9.38 -9.78
CA HIS A 47 -2.78 -8.62 -11.00
C HIS A 47 -3.97 -7.66 -10.83
N ALA A 48 -4.46 -7.46 -9.60
CA ALA A 48 -5.58 -6.58 -9.37
C ALA A 48 -5.18 -5.10 -9.44
N LEU A 49 -6.17 -4.26 -9.68
CA LEU A 49 -6.02 -2.82 -9.52
C LEU A 49 -5.75 -2.48 -8.05
N ILE A 50 -4.95 -1.45 -7.83
CA ILE A 50 -4.68 -0.88 -6.51
C ILE A 50 -5.99 -0.49 -5.83
N THR A 51 -6.92 0.12 -6.57
CA THR A 51 -8.24 0.51 -6.06
C THR A 51 -9.08 -0.67 -5.58
N ASP A 52 -8.97 -1.82 -6.25
CA ASP A 52 -9.68 -3.04 -5.83
C ASP A 52 -9.09 -3.63 -4.55
N ILE A 53 -7.77 -3.53 -4.39
CA ILE A 53 -7.07 -3.94 -3.17
C ILE A 53 -7.48 -2.99 -2.03
N GLU A 54 -7.40 -1.68 -2.24
CA GLU A 54 -7.75 -0.63 -1.26
C GLU A 54 -9.18 -0.79 -0.72
N ALA A 55 -10.15 -1.08 -1.59
CA ALA A 55 -11.54 -1.30 -1.20
C ALA A 55 -11.75 -2.47 -0.20
N ARG A 56 -10.78 -3.38 -0.10
CA ARG A 56 -10.81 -4.55 0.79
C ARG A 56 -9.97 -4.37 2.05
N LEU A 57 -9.14 -3.34 2.13
CA LEU A 57 -8.26 -3.10 3.28
C LEU A 57 -9.08 -2.72 4.51
N LYS A 58 -9.05 -3.58 5.52
CA LYS A 58 -9.60 -3.33 6.85
C LYS A 58 -8.48 -2.98 7.83
N CYS A 59 -8.58 -1.84 8.48
CA CYS A 59 -7.64 -1.43 9.51
C CYS A 59 -7.70 -2.39 10.71
N THR A 60 -6.56 -2.90 11.15
CA THR A 60 -6.47 -3.77 12.33
C THR A 60 -6.55 -3.00 13.66
N ALA A 61 -6.30 -1.69 13.64
CA ALA A 61 -6.36 -0.84 14.83
C ALA A 61 -7.77 -0.31 15.13
N CYS A 62 -8.50 0.19 14.11
CA CYS A 62 -9.83 0.79 14.29
C CYS A 62 -10.97 0.04 13.59
N GLY A 63 -10.68 -0.98 12.76
CA GLY A 63 -11.69 -1.76 12.06
C GLY A 63 -12.30 -1.12 10.79
N ALA A 64 -11.97 0.14 10.48
CA ALA A 64 -12.49 0.85 9.31
C ALA A 64 -11.98 0.24 7.98
N LYS A 65 -12.82 0.28 6.94
CA LYS A 65 -12.46 -0.09 5.56
C LYS A 65 -12.12 1.16 4.73
N ASN A 66 -11.03 1.81 5.10
CA ASN A 66 -10.58 3.05 4.47
C ASN A 66 -9.04 3.08 4.43
N GLY A 67 -8.47 2.07 3.77
CA GLY A 67 -7.02 1.92 3.62
C GLY A 67 -6.53 2.44 2.27
N ARG A 68 -5.43 3.17 2.28
CA ARG A 68 -4.74 3.70 1.09
C ARG A 68 -3.34 3.10 0.99
N LEU A 69 -2.96 2.64 -0.19
CA LEU A 69 -1.58 2.23 -0.47
C LEU A 69 -0.73 3.46 -0.83
N ARG A 70 0.46 3.54 -0.25
CA ARG A 70 1.46 4.57 -0.48
C ARG A 70 2.74 3.92 -0.98
N PHE A 71 3.32 4.44 -2.05
CA PHE A 71 4.49 3.85 -2.72
C PHE A 71 5.69 4.78 -2.58
N GLY A 72 6.87 4.22 -2.33
CA GLY A 72 8.07 5.01 -2.15
C GLY A 72 9.27 4.21 -1.68
N SER A 73 10.22 4.88 -1.05
CA SER A 73 11.41 4.27 -0.46
C SER A 73 11.78 4.99 0.84
N TYR A 74 12.48 4.28 1.73
CA TYR A 74 13.13 4.95 2.86
C TYR A 74 14.42 5.63 2.39
N LEU A 75 14.63 6.85 2.89
CA LEU A 75 15.92 7.51 2.81
C LEU A 75 16.73 7.12 4.06
N ASP A 76 17.91 6.57 3.80
CA ASP A 76 18.99 6.49 4.77
C ASP A 76 19.72 7.84 4.72
N ASP A 77 19.74 8.54 5.86
CA ASP A 77 20.58 9.74 6.02
C ASP A 77 22.04 9.32 6.20
#